data_AF-A0A835TNZ1-F1
#
_entry.id   AF-A0A835TNZ1-F1
#
_cell.length_a   1.000
_cell.length_b   1.000
_cell.length_c   1.000
_cell.angle_alpha   90.00
_cell.angle_beta   90.00
_cell.angle_gamma   90.00
#
_symmetry.space_group_name_H-M   'P 1'
#
loop_
_entity.id
_entity.type
_entity.pdbx_description
1 polymer ?
#
loop_
_entity_poly.entity_id
_entity_poly.type
_entity_poly.pdbx_seq_one_letter_code
_entity_poly.pdbx_strand_id
1 'polypeptide(L)'
;MGNQVILLTSPSLAGRFKSQQSSQKSYHAGLEQMDFVNAWEDSRKQINGWVEERTEGKIQNLLAEGILNSLTRLVLVNAIYFKGNWEEQFNKQNTTERPFQINKNETRPVQMMFKEAYFNMTYIGDFQTKILELPY
;
A
#
# COMPACT_ATOMS: atom_id res chain seq x y z
N MET A 1 4.73 8.02 -6.87
CA MET A 1 3.82 6.96 -6.41
C MET A 1 4.18 5.72 -7.22
N GLY A 2 4.72 4.68 -6.58
CA GLY A 2 5.07 3.42 -7.25
C GLY A 2 3.91 2.45 -7.06
N ASN A 3 3.06 2.28 -8.07
CA ASN A 3 2.08 1.19 -8.09
C ASN A 3 2.65 0.11 -9.01
N GLN A 4 2.95 -1.06 -8.46
CA GLN A 4 3.38 -2.21 -9.25
C GLN A 4 2.55 -3.41 -8.83
N VAL A 5 1.87 -3.99 -9.82
CA VAL A 5 1.14 -5.24 -9.66
C VAL A 5 2.05 -6.34 -10.19
N ILE A 6 2.16 -7.47 -9.49
CA ILE A 6 2.81 -8.65 -10.04
C ILE A 6 1.86 -9.82 -9.99
N LEU A 7 1.76 -10.50 -11.13
CA LEU A 7 1.11 -11.78 -11.26
C LEU A 7 2.16 -12.88 -11.13
N LEU A 8 1.95 -13.80 -10.19
CA LEU A 8 2.87 -14.90 -9.91
C LEU A 8 2.17 -16.21 -10.19
N THR A 9 2.74 -17.03 -11.06
CA THR A 9 2.07 -18.26 -11.53
C THR A 9 2.99 -19.46 -11.49
N SER A 10 2.40 -20.63 -11.25
CA SER A 10 3.08 -21.92 -11.40
C SER A 10 3.37 -22.24 -12.89
N PRO A 11 4.45 -22.99 -13.19
CA PRO A 11 4.86 -23.27 -14.58
C PRO A 11 3.77 -23.93 -15.44
N SER A 12 2.93 -24.78 -14.84
CA SER A 12 1.83 -25.48 -15.52
C SER A 12 0.72 -24.53 -16.00
N LEU A 13 0.60 -23.35 -15.40
CA LEU A 13 -0.36 -22.31 -15.81
C LEU A 13 0.28 -21.24 -16.69
N ALA A 14 1.58 -20.98 -16.54
CA ALA A 14 2.31 -19.99 -17.35
C ALA A 14 2.14 -20.23 -18.86
N GLY A 15 2.11 -21.49 -19.31
CA GLY A 15 1.88 -21.85 -20.72
C GLY A 15 0.46 -21.57 -21.24
N ARG A 16 -0.54 -21.41 -20.37
CA ARG A 16 -1.95 -21.14 -20.73
C ARG A 16 -2.26 -19.64 -20.77
N PHE A 17 -1.49 -18.82 -20.04
CA PHE A 17 -1.56 -17.36 -20.11
C PHE A 17 -0.71 -16.83 -21.27
N LYS A 18 -1.13 -17.08 -22.52
CA LYS A 18 -0.53 -16.49 -23.74
C LYS A 18 -0.88 -15.00 -23.93
N SER A 19 -0.87 -14.21 -22.85
CA SER A 19 -1.19 -12.78 -22.90
C SER A 19 -0.18 -11.93 -22.14
N GLN A 20 1.10 -12.34 -22.14
CA GLN A 20 2.21 -11.60 -21.52
C GLN A 20 2.24 -10.12 -21.94
N GLN A 21 1.85 -9.82 -23.19
CA GLN A 21 1.82 -8.45 -23.68
C GLN A 21 0.62 -7.63 -23.18
N SER A 22 -0.53 -8.23 -22.86
CA SER A 22 -1.73 -7.45 -22.48
C SER A 22 -1.73 -7.08 -20.99
N SER A 23 -1.26 -7.96 -20.09
CA SER A 23 -1.16 -7.62 -18.66
C SER A 23 -0.11 -6.53 -18.41
N GLN A 24 1.02 -6.59 -19.13
CA GLN A 24 2.08 -5.59 -19.02
C GLN A 24 1.68 -4.25 -19.66
N LYS A 25 0.93 -4.27 -20.79
CA LYS A 25 0.43 -3.06 -21.46
C LYS A 25 -0.72 -2.37 -20.71
N SER A 26 -1.61 -3.13 -20.07
CA SER A 26 -2.81 -2.56 -19.42
C SER A 26 -2.63 -2.25 -17.93
N TYR A 27 -1.77 -3.00 -17.21
CA TYR A 27 -1.66 -2.90 -15.75
C TYR A 27 -0.23 -2.62 -15.26
N HIS A 28 0.74 -2.43 -16.16
CA HIS A 28 2.17 -2.44 -15.84
C HIS A 28 2.57 -3.66 -14.99
N ALA A 29 1.82 -4.76 -15.13
CA ALA A 29 1.96 -5.90 -14.26
C ALA A 29 3.11 -6.80 -14.73
N GLY A 30 4.10 -7.01 -13.86
CA GLY A 30 5.12 -8.02 -14.08
C GLY A 30 4.50 -9.42 -14.00
N LEU A 31 5.03 -10.36 -14.78
CA LEU A 31 4.72 -11.78 -14.63
C LEU A 31 6.00 -12.49 -14.19
N GLU A 32 5.99 -13.09 -13.01
CA GLU A 32 7.08 -13.96 -12.58
C GLU A 32 6.57 -15.38 -12.37
N GLN A 33 7.42 -16.34 -12.71
CA GLN A 33 7.14 -17.76 -12.50
C GLN A 33 7.71 -18.18 -11.16
N MET A 34 6.90 -18.84 -10.35
CA MET A 34 7.30 -19.33 -9.02
C MET A 34 6.86 -20.78 -8.85
N ASP A 35 7.68 -21.58 -8.16
CA ASP A 35 7.36 -22.98 -7.88
C ASP A 35 6.56 -23.08 -6.58
N PHE A 36 5.26 -22.91 -6.70
CA PHE A 36 4.32 -23.14 -5.59
C PHE A 36 4.07 -24.61 -5.28
N VAL A 37 4.50 -25.56 -6.11
CA VAL A 37 4.20 -26.99 -5.90
C VAL A 37 5.25 -27.60 -4.98
N ASN A 38 6.52 -27.36 -5.27
CA ASN A 38 7.64 -27.97 -4.54
C ASN A 38 8.35 -26.98 -3.59
N ALA A 39 8.20 -25.66 -3.81
CA ALA A 39 8.95 -24.63 -3.09
C ALA A 39 8.08 -23.43 -2.68
N TRP A 40 6.86 -23.69 -2.17
CA TRP A 40 5.91 -22.63 -1.81
C TRP A 40 6.42 -21.71 -0.69
N GLU A 41 7.20 -22.23 0.27
CA GLU A 41 7.79 -21.41 1.33
C GLU A 41 8.87 -20.46 0.80
N ASP A 42 9.71 -20.91 -0.13
CA ASP A 42 10.70 -20.04 -0.77
C ASP A 42 10.04 -19.00 -1.66
N SER A 43 9.00 -19.40 -2.40
CA SER A 43 8.15 -18.47 -3.17
C SER A 43 7.51 -17.42 -2.26
N ARG A 44 6.98 -17.82 -1.08
CA ARG A 44 6.43 -16.90 -0.08
C ARG A 44 7.46 -15.88 0.39
N LYS A 45 8.68 -16.32 0.70
CA LYS A 45 9.77 -15.43 1.13
C LYS A 45 10.17 -14.45 0.03
N GLN A 46 10.26 -14.91 -1.22
CA GLN A 46 10.54 -14.04 -2.37
C GLN A 46 9.46 -12.96 -2.55
N ILE A 47 8.18 -13.34 -2.44
CA ILE A 47 7.06 -12.39 -2.50
C ILE A 47 7.18 -11.33 -1.41
N ASN A 48 7.40 -11.75 -0.16
CA ASN A 48 7.52 -10.84 0.96
C ASN A 48 8.73 -9.89 0.79
N GLY A 49 9.88 -10.41 0.35
CA GLY A 49 11.07 -9.60 0.08
C GLY A 49 10.82 -8.57 -1.02
N TRP A 50 10.15 -8.97 -2.11
CA TRP A 50 9.78 -8.05 -3.18
C TRP A 50 8.84 -6.94 -2.70
N VAL A 51 7.80 -7.28 -1.91
CA VAL A 51 6.88 -6.28 -1.34
C VAL A 51 7.60 -5.33 -0.40
N GLU A 52 8.48 -5.87 0.43
CA GLU A 52 9.27 -5.09 1.39
C GLU A 52 10.16 -4.07 0.65
N GLU A 53 10.88 -4.50 -0.38
CA GLU A 53 11.72 -3.62 -1.21
C GLU A 53 10.88 -2.51 -1.86
N ARG A 54 9.74 -2.86 -2.48
CA ARG A 54 8.86 -1.92 -3.19
C ARG A 54 8.17 -0.93 -2.26
N THR A 55 8.07 -1.25 -0.97
CA THR A 55 7.42 -0.40 0.02
C THR A 55 8.40 0.29 0.95
N GLU A 56 9.69 0.37 0.60
CA GLU A 56 10.75 0.96 1.44
C GLU A 56 10.77 0.37 2.87
N GLY A 57 10.54 -0.95 2.98
CA GLY A 57 10.49 -1.65 4.26
C GLY A 57 9.22 -1.43 5.08
N LYS A 58 8.19 -0.75 4.54
CA LYS A 58 6.97 -0.42 5.30
C LYS A 58 5.97 -1.56 5.39
N ILE A 59 5.95 -2.45 4.39
CA ILE A 59 5.10 -3.64 4.40
C ILE A 59 6.03 -4.86 4.42
N GLN A 60 6.14 -5.48 5.58
CA GLN A 60 6.90 -6.70 5.81
C GLN A 60 5.95 -7.86 6.02
N ASN A 61 6.39 -9.07 5.62
CA ASN A 61 5.65 -10.31 5.86
C ASN A 61 4.19 -10.27 5.39
N LEU A 62 3.93 -9.70 4.21
CA LEU A 62 2.58 -9.60 3.62
C LEU A 62 1.87 -10.97 3.63
N LEU A 63 2.59 -12.03 3.25
CA LEU A 63 2.13 -13.42 3.31
C LEU A 63 2.73 -14.10 4.55
N ALA A 64 1.87 -14.34 5.54
CA ALA A 64 2.20 -15.13 6.72
C ALA A 64 2.49 -16.60 6.36
N GLU A 65 3.17 -17.31 7.26
CA GLU A 65 3.42 -18.74 7.14
C GLU A 65 2.11 -19.54 7.01
N GLY A 66 2.11 -20.59 6.20
CA GLY A 66 0.94 -21.44 5.96
C GLY A 66 -0.11 -20.87 4.99
N ILE A 67 0.04 -19.61 4.53
CA ILE A 67 -0.86 -19.02 3.52
C ILE A 67 -0.67 -19.68 2.15
N LEU A 68 0.59 -19.98 1.79
CA LEU A 68 0.90 -20.72 0.56
C LEU A 68 1.10 -22.20 0.88
N ASN A 69 0.78 -23.06 -0.08
CA ASN A 69 0.96 -24.50 0.00
C ASN A 69 1.12 -25.10 -1.42
N SER A 70 1.37 -26.42 -1.48
CA SER A 70 1.56 -27.16 -2.74
C SER A 70 0.35 -27.15 -3.70
N LEU A 71 -0.83 -26.73 -3.24
CA LEU A 71 -2.03 -26.54 -4.06
C LEU A 71 -2.15 -25.13 -4.62
N THR A 72 -1.30 -24.19 -4.19
CA THR A 72 -1.26 -22.83 -4.73
C THR A 72 -0.82 -22.86 -6.19
N ARG A 73 -1.51 -22.07 -7.02
CA ARG A 73 -1.32 -22.08 -8.47
C ARG A 73 -1.05 -20.69 -9.05
N LEU A 74 -1.59 -19.67 -8.40
CA LEU A 74 -1.50 -18.27 -8.79
C LEU A 74 -1.59 -17.39 -7.53
N VAL A 75 -0.76 -16.36 -7.48
CA VAL A 75 -0.82 -15.29 -6.47
C VAL A 75 -0.81 -13.95 -7.20
N LEU A 76 -1.73 -13.07 -6.85
CA LEU A 76 -1.77 -11.69 -7.34
C LEU A 76 -1.37 -10.77 -6.18
N VAL A 77 -0.30 -10.01 -6.37
CA VAL A 77 0.22 -9.10 -5.35
C VAL A 77 0.11 -7.67 -5.84
N ASN A 78 -0.45 -6.81 -5.00
CA ASN A 78 -0.47 -5.36 -5.19
C ASN A 78 0.01 -4.71 -3.90
N ALA A 79 1.06 -3.90 -4.00
CA ALA A 79 1.60 -3.11 -2.90
C ALA A 79 1.73 -1.66 -3.34
N ILE A 80 1.08 -0.76 -2.60
CA ILE A 80 1.10 0.68 -2.85
C ILE A 80 1.68 1.37 -1.63
N TYR A 81 2.75 2.13 -1.85
CA TYR A 81 3.31 3.02 -0.86
C TYR A 81 3.34 4.44 -1.41
N PHE A 82 2.79 5.37 -0.62
CA PHE A 82 2.78 6.79 -0.93
C PHE A 82 3.49 7.57 0.15
N LYS A 83 4.50 8.32 -0.27
CA LYS A 83 5.21 9.30 0.53
C LYS A 83 5.22 10.61 -0.27
N GLY A 84 4.25 11.46 0.00
CA GLY A 84 4.18 12.80 -0.54
C GLY A 84 4.85 13.78 0.41
N ASN A 85 5.61 14.74 -0.14
CA ASN A 85 5.87 15.98 0.57
C ASN A 85 4.64 16.85 0.41
N TRP A 86 4.30 17.67 1.41
CA TRP A 86 3.31 18.72 1.20
C TRP A 86 3.92 19.81 0.32
N GLU A 87 3.11 20.45 -0.53
CA GLU A 87 3.53 21.65 -1.28
C GLU A 87 4.04 22.73 -0.32
N GLU A 88 3.31 22.92 0.79
CA GLU A 88 3.74 23.72 1.93
C GLU A 88 3.84 22.87 3.19
N GLN A 89 5.08 22.56 3.59
CA GLN A 89 5.37 21.71 4.74
C GLN A 89 5.02 22.35 6.09
N PHE A 90 4.61 21.51 7.04
CA PHE A 90 4.45 21.90 8.43
C PHE A 90 5.82 22.14 9.09
N ASN A 91 5.95 23.23 9.84
CA ASN A 91 7.13 23.43 10.68
C ASN A 91 7.12 22.42 11.84
N LYS A 92 8.14 21.56 11.90
CA LYS A 92 8.28 20.54 12.95
C LYS A 92 8.28 21.11 14.37
N GLN A 93 8.72 22.35 14.57
CA GLN A 93 8.72 23.01 15.87
C GLN A 93 7.31 23.33 16.38
N ASN A 94 6.33 23.41 15.48
CA ASN A 94 4.93 23.65 15.83
C ASN A 94 4.15 22.35 16.11
N THR A 95 4.77 21.18 15.91
CA THR A 95 4.16 19.90 16.22
C THR A 95 4.24 19.63 17.71
N THR A 96 3.09 19.50 18.36
CA THR A 96 2.98 19.33 19.82
C THR A 96 2.03 18.19 20.17
N GLU A 97 2.22 17.57 21.33
CA GLU A 97 1.29 16.56 21.82
C GLU A 97 -0.06 17.23 22.14
N ARG A 98 -1.15 16.69 21.59
CA ARG A 98 -2.52 17.16 21.83
C ARG A 98 -3.49 15.99 21.97
N PRO A 99 -4.59 16.13 22.73
CA PRO A 99 -5.62 15.09 22.81
C PRO A 99 -6.38 14.95 21.50
N PHE A 100 -6.43 13.74 20.95
CA PHE A 100 -7.28 13.34 19.84
C PHE A 100 -8.50 12.57 20.37
N GLN A 101 -9.70 13.02 20.00
CA GLN A 101 -10.94 12.40 20.42
C GLN A 101 -11.29 11.23 19.49
N ILE A 102 -11.19 10.00 20.01
CA ILE A 102 -11.50 8.77 19.26
C ILE A 102 -13.01 8.58 19.18
N ASN A 103 -13.70 8.85 20.29
CA ASN A 103 -15.15 8.84 20.42
C ASN A 103 -15.57 9.78 21.56
N LYS A 104 -16.85 9.81 21.90
CA LYS A 104 -17.40 10.74 22.91
C LYS A 104 -16.70 10.67 24.28
N ASN A 105 -16.14 9.51 24.65
CA ASN A 105 -15.64 9.24 26.00
C ASN A 105 -14.12 8.94 26.04
N GLU A 106 -13.48 8.70 24.89
CA GLU A 106 -12.07 8.30 24.81
C GLU A 106 -11.23 9.33 24.06
N THR A 107 -10.13 9.73 24.67
CA THR A 107 -9.10 10.58 24.07
C THR A 107 -7.73 9.93 24.18
N ARG A 108 -6.88 10.12 23.17
CA ARG A 108 -5.46 9.71 23.22
C ARG A 108 -4.53 10.85 22.80
N PRO A 109 -3.35 10.98 23.42
CA PRO A 109 -2.36 11.94 22.97
C PRO A 109 -1.84 11.57 21.58
N VAL A 110 -1.71 12.56 20.70
CA VAL A 110 -1.09 12.43 19.37
C VAL A 110 -0.17 13.62 19.10
N GLN A 111 0.86 13.41 18.28
CA GLN A 111 1.68 14.52 17.76
C GLN A 111 0.89 15.30 16.70
N MET A 112 0.25 16.39 17.11
CA MET A 112 -0.58 17.21 16.24
C MET A 112 0.27 18.27 15.52
N MET A 113 0.32 18.19 14.19
CA MET A 113 0.95 19.21 13.35
C MET A 113 0.11 20.49 13.33
N PHE A 114 0.74 21.66 13.20
CA PHE A 114 0.03 22.95 13.17
C PHE A 114 0.66 23.91 12.16
N LYS A 115 -0.19 24.56 11.36
CA LYS A 115 0.17 25.70 10.52
C LYS A 115 -1.06 26.60 10.30
N GLU A 116 -0.80 27.87 10.01
CA GLU A 116 -1.81 28.86 9.67
C GLU A 116 -1.43 29.46 8.31
N ALA A 117 -2.32 29.33 7.32
CA ALA A 117 -2.15 29.76 5.95
C ALA A 117 -3.50 29.72 5.21
N TYR A 118 -3.53 30.22 3.97
CA TYR A 118 -4.71 30.16 3.11
C TYR A 118 -4.83 28.79 2.44
N PHE A 119 -5.99 28.16 2.56
CA PHE A 119 -6.31 26.87 1.95
C PHE A 119 -7.65 26.90 1.24
N ASN A 120 -7.80 26.04 0.24
CA ASN A 120 -9.12 25.69 -0.27
C ASN A 120 -9.87 24.89 0.80
N MET A 121 -11.01 25.42 1.23
CA MET A 121 -11.87 24.79 2.22
C MET A 121 -13.33 24.97 1.80
N THR A 122 -14.15 23.95 2.06
CA THR A 122 -15.60 24.04 1.88
C THR A 122 -16.33 23.46 3.08
N TYR A 123 -17.62 23.77 3.18
CA TYR A 123 -18.52 23.23 4.19
C TYR A 123 -19.74 22.63 3.51
N ILE A 124 -20.03 21.37 3.81
CA ILE A 124 -21.22 20.69 3.30
C ILE A 124 -22.26 20.66 4.41
N GLY A 125 -23.27 21.53 4.26
CA GLY A 125 -24.33 21.75 5.27
C GLY A 125 -25.11 20.49 5.60
N ASP A 126 -25.50 19.72 4.58
CA ASP A 126 -26.30 18.50 4.73
C ASP A 126 -25.62 17.44 5.61
N PHE A 127 -24.28 17.46 5.69
CA PHE A 127 -23.48 16.53 6.49
C PHE A 127 -22.78 17.20 7.67
N GLN A 128 -23.03 18.49 7.91
CA GLN A 128 -22.35 19.29 8.95
C GLN A 128 -20.81 19.12 8.93
N THR A 129 -20.21 19.04 7.74
CA THR A 129 -18.81 18.62 7.56
C THR A 129 -17.98 19.73 6.91
N LYS A 130 -16.80 20.01 7.46
CA LYS A 130 -15.78 20.87 6.84
C LYS A 130 -14.77 20.01 6.08
N ILE A 131 -14.43 20.40 4.86
CA ILE A 131 -13.43 19.73 4.02
C ILE A 131 -12.31 20.72 3.75
N LEU A 132 -11.07 20.31 4.03
CA LEU A 132 -9.85 21.08 3.80
C LEU A 132 -9.01 20.34 2.76
N GLU A 133 -8.57 21.04 1.72
CA GLU A 133 -7.60 20.53 0.73
C GLU A 133 -6.17 20.86 1.17
N LEU A 134 -5.30 19.86 1.17
CA LEU A 134 -3.87 20.01 1.43
C LEU A 134 -3.08 19.42 0.25
N PRO A 135 -2.49 20.26 -0.62
CA PRO A 135 -1.73 19.80 -1.79
C PRO A 135 -0.41 19.11 -1.42
N TYR A 136 -0.03 18.11 -2.21
CA TYR A 136 1.26 17.41 -2.16
C TYR A 136 2.16 17.80 -3.33
#